data_AF-A0A3D0SRT4-F1
#
_entry.id   AF-A0A3D0SRT4-F1
#
_cell.length_a   1.000
_cell.length_b   1.000
_cell.length_c   1.000
_cell.angle_alpha   90.00
_cell.angle_beta   90.00
_cell.angle_gamma   90.00
#
_symmetry.space_group_name_H-M   'P 1'
#
loop_
_entity.id
_entity.type
_entity.pdbx_description
1 polymer ?
#
loop_
_entity_poly.entity_id
_entity_poly.type
_entity_poly.pdbx_seq_one_letter_code
_entity_poly.pdbx_strand_id
1 'polypeptide(L)' 'MRSLVFEGGTWAAYEELRQKDQRLHKSLCRVLKEMLRDDPSTGTGKPEPLKHSLSEGV' A
#
# COMPACT_ATOMS: atom_id res chain seq x y z
N MET A 1 -6.11 -5.19 -14.58
CA MET A 1 -5.60 -4.11 -13.71
C MET A 1 -6.46 -4.07 -12.46
N ARG A 2 -5.84 -4.07 -11.29
CA ARG A 2 -6.55 -3.85 -10.02
C ARG A 2 -6.74 -2.34 -9.81
N SER A 3 -7.81 -1.91 -9.16
CA SER A 3 -8.00 -0.52 -8.74
C SER A 3 -7.23 -0.24 -7.46
N LEU A 4 -6.61 0.93 -7.37
CA LEU A 4 -6.06 1.46 -6.12
C LEU A 4 -7.05 2.46 -5.53
N VAL A 5 -7.52 2.17 -4.32
CA VAL A 5 -8.46 3.03 -3.59
C VAL A 5 -7.80 3.50 -2.30
N PHE A 6 -7.98 4.77 -1.98
CA PHE A 6 -7.59 5.35 -0.70
C PHE A 6 -8.85 5.54 0.13
N GLU A 7 -8.86 5.01 1.35
CA GLU A 7 -10.01 5.09 2.27
C GLU A 7 -9.72 6.01 3.45
N GLY A 8 -10.75 6.70 3.94
CA GLY A 8 -10.65 7.62 5.07
C GLY A 8 -9.54 8.66 4.90
N GLY A 9 -8.66 8.79 5.90
CA GLY A 9 -7.55 9.75 5.90
C GLY A 9 -6.30 9.31 5.11
N THR A 10 -6.30 8.14 4.47
CA THR A 10 -5.08 7.58 3.85
C THR A 10 -4.55 8.41 2.68
N TRP A 11 -5.41 9.13 1.95
CA TRP A 11 -4.97 10.07 0.91
C TRP A 11 -4.12 11.22 1.49
N ALA A 12 -4.55 11.79 2.61
CA ALA A 12 -3.80 12.87 3.27
C ALA A 12 -2.45 12.37 3.79
N ALA A 13 -2.40 11.16 4.36
CA ALA A 13 -1.15 10.54 4.81
C ALA A 13 -0.19 10.26 3.64
N TYR A 14 -0.72 9.80 2.50
CA TYR A 14 0.07 9.63 1.28
C TYR A 14 0.66 10.96 0.78
N GLU A 15 -0.14 12.03 0.75
CA GLU A 15 0.32 13.34 0.29
C GLU A 15 1.34 13.97 1.25
N GLU A 16 1.13 13.82 2.56
CA GLU A 16 2.11 14.23 3.58
C GLU A 16 3.45 13.50 3.38
N LEU A 17 3.41 12.18 3.17
CA LEU A 17 4.60 11.37 2.92
C LEU A 17 5.33 11.84 1.66
N ARG A 18 4.57 12.10 0.58
CA ARG A 18 5.09 12.58 -0.70
C ARG A 18 5.86 13.90 -0.55
N GLN A 19 5.39 14.79 0.31
CA GLN A 19 6.02 16.10 0.55
C GLN A 19 7.20 16.01 1.52
N LYS A 20 7.10 15.20 2.58
CA LYS A 20 8.11 15.14 3.64
C LYS A 20 9.29 14.24 3.31
N ASP A 21 9.07 13.10 2.65
CA ASP A 21 10.13 12.13 2.36
C ASP A 21 9.96 11.48 0.99
N GLN A 22 10.66 12.04 0.00
CA GLN A 22 10.63 11.54 -1.36
C GLN A 22 11.24 10.14 -1.51
N ARG A 23 12.18 9.73 -0.64
CA ARG A 23 12.78 8.39 -0.71
C ARG A 23 11.75 7.36 -0.25
N LEU A 24 11.07 7.62 0.86
CA LEU A 24 10.04 6.74 1.38
C LEU A 24 8.83 6.69 0.44
N HIS A 25 8.43 7.82 -0.16
CA HIS A 25 7.40 7.86 -1.20
C HIS A 25 7.73 6.99 -2.42
N LYS A 26 8.99 7.02 -2.91
CA LYS A 26 9.43 6.16 -4.01
C LYS A 26 9.37 4.67 -3.65
N SER A 27 9.76 4.31 -2.44
CA SER A 27 9.66 2.94 -1.92
C SER A 27 8.20 2.48 -1.85
N LEU A 28 7.30 3.32 -1.34
CA LEU A 28 5.85 3.04 -1.33
C LEU A 28 5.31 2.83 -2.74
N CYS A 29 5.64 3.72 -3.69
CA CYS A 29 5.22 3.59 -5.08
C CYS A 29 5.68 2.28 -5.72
N ARG A 30 6.86 1.76 -5.34
CA ARG A 30 7.36 0.47 -5.83
C ARG A 30 6.51 -0.69 -5.31
N VAL A 31 6.21 -0.70 -4.00
CA VAL A 31 5.35 -1.73 -3.38
C VAL A 31 3.95 -1.71 -4.01
N LEU A 32 3.34 -0.54 -4.14
CA LEU A 32 2.01 -0.40 -4.77
C LEU A 32 1.99 -0.93 -6.20
N LYS A 33 3.03 -0.63 -7.01
CA LYS A 33 3.13 -1.14 -8.39
C LYS A 33 3.22 -2.67 -8.45
N GLU A 34 3.93 -3.28 -7.52
CA GLU A 34 4.08 -4.74 -7.43
C GLU A 34 2.74 -5.39 -7.05
N MET A 35 2.08 -4.89 -6.00
CA MET A 35 0.76 -5.37 -5.56
C MET A 35 -0.34 -5.25 -6.62
N LEU A 36 -0.28 -4.22 -7.48
CA LEU A 36 -1.27 -3.99 -8.53
C LEU A 36 -1.04 -4.86 -9.78
N ARG A 37 0.14 -5.46 -9.93
CA ARG A 37 0.53 -6.24 -11.11
C ARG A 37 0.17 -7.72 -10.97
N ASP A 38 0.62 -8.36 -9.89
CA ASP A 38 0.57 -9.82 -9.72
C ASP A 38 -0.17 -10.20 -8.42
N ASP A 39 0.30 -11.21 -7.70
CA ASP A 39 -0.25 -11.66 -6.41
C ASP A 39 0.26 -10.77 -5.25
N PRO A 40 -0.62 -9.99 -4.60
CA PRO A 40 -0.24 -9.07 -3.51
C PRO A 40 0.18 -9.79 -2.22
N SER A 41 -0.02 -11.11 -2.12
CA SER A 41 0.46 -11.92 -0.99
C SER A 41 1.93 -12.33 -1.13
N THR A 42 2.58 -11.93 -2.22
CA THR A 42 3.98 -12.25 -2.53
C THR A 42 4.79 -11.00 -2.85
N GLY A 43 6.12 -11.08 -2.73
CA GLY A 43 7.02 -10.03 -3.22
C GLY A 43 7.64 -9.11 -2.15
N THR A 44 7.96 -7.88 -2.55
CA THR A 44 8.70 -6.91 -1.74
C THR A 44 7.96 -6.51 -0.47
N GLY A 45 8.69 -6.36 0.64
CA GLY A 45 8.13 -5.91 1.92
C GLY A 45 7.63 -7.04 2.82
N LYS A 46 7.84 -8.30 2.40
CA LYS A 46 7.44 -9.51 3.14
C LYS A 46 5.95 -9.47 3.50
N PRO A 47 5.04 -9.57 2.51
CA PRO A 47 3.61 -9.55 2.75
C PRO A 47 3.23 -10.63 3.76
N GLU A 48 2.44 -10.24 4.77
CA GLU A 48 1.98 -11.13 5.81
C GLU A 48 0.46 -10.96 5.99
N PRO A 49 -0.30 -12.07 6.16
CA PRO A 49 -1.73 -11.99 6.39
C PRO A 49 -1.99 -11.29 7.73
N LEU A 50 -2.86 -10.28 7.68
CA LEU A 50 -3.33 -9.59 8.89
C LEU A 50 -4.24 -10.53 9.70
N LYS A 51 -4.37 -10.26 11.00
CA LYS A 51 -5.15 -11.08 11.95
C LYS A 51 -6.40 -10.36 12.46
N HIS A 52 -7.35 -11.12 12.98
CA HIS A 52 -8.55 -10.65 13.70
C HIS A 52 -9.37 -9.64 12.88
N SER A 53 -9.69 -8.48 13.47
CA SER A 53 -10.52 -7.42 12.88
C SER A 53 -9.92 -6.75 11.64
N LEU A 54 -8.69 -7.12 11.26
CA LEU A 54 -8.01 -6.67 10.05
C LEU A 54 -7.98 -7.75 8.95
N SER A 55 -8.47 -8.96 9.23
CA SER A 55 -8.56 -10.06 8.24
C SER A 55 -9.85 -10.02 7.43
N GLU A 56 -10.91 -9.39 7.92
CA GLU A 56 -12.19 -9.29 7.22
C GLU A 56 -12.16 -8.08 6.27
N GLY A 57 -12.22 -8.36 4.97
CA GLY A 57 -12.34 -7.35 3.93
C GLY A 57 -13.73 -6.72 3.95
N VAL A 58 -13.78 -5.40 3.77
CA VAL A 58 -14.99 -4.65 3.38
C VAL A 58 -15.42 -5.08 1.97
#